data_AF-U7QY90-F1
#
_entry.id   AF-U7QY90-F1
#
_cell.length_a   1.000
_cell.length_b   1.000
_cell.length_c   1.000
_cell.angle_alpha   90.00
_cell.angle_beta   90.00
_cell.angle_gamma   90.00
#
_symmetry.space_group_name_H-M   'P 1'
#
loop_
_entity.id
_entity.type
_entity.pdbx_description
1 polymer ?
#
loop_
_entity_poly.entity_id
_entity_poly.type
_entity_poly.pdbx_seq_one_letter_code
_entity_poly.pdbx_strand_id
1 'polypeptide(L)'
;MLENNIKQCDLITDVCFKEDAITLMDMLESQLKHQADGYVVIDKEQSLNYADFYFKVKEIGYCLSEMSSKNSVGIGLFCDPSIDLICGAWGILSANKAYLPLSPDYPAERLKYMIEDSGIDVIFTQSHLKEQLQDIAPKSVLIITPEDVALTIKTRTIEDILNTDRVPNQPAWLILFILRVVRVNQREL
;
A
#
# COMPACT_ATOMS: atom_id res chain seq x y z
N MET A 1 -41.61 -19.58 18.13
CA MET A 1 -40.95 -20.31 17.04
C MET A 1 -40.22 -19.32 16.15
N LEU A 2 -39.02 -18.92 16.55
CA LEU A 2 -38.03 -18.24 15.70
C LEU A 2 -36.68 -18.65 16.28
N GLU A 3 -36.27 -19.89 15.99
CA GLU A 3 -34.96 -20.39 16.36
C GLU A 3 -33.91 -19.74 15.45
N ASN A 4 -32.93 -19.15 16.11
CA ASN A 4 -31.72 -18.57 15.56
C ASN A 4 -31.01 -19.54 14.62
N ASN A 5 -31.08 -19.28 13.31
CA ASN A 5 -30.19 -19.88 12.32
C ASN A 5 -28.96 -18.99 12.12
N ILE A 6 -28.25 -18.69 13.21
CA ILE A 6 -26.86 -18.22 13.09
C ILE A 6 -26.06 -19.47 12.78
N LYS A 7 -25.81 -19.71 11.49
CA LYS A 7 -24.78 -20.67 11.08
C LYS A 7 -23.48 -20.22 11.71
N GLN A 8 -22.98 -21.05 12.62
CA GLN A 8 -21.66 -20.97 13.18
C GLN A 8 -20.65 -21.03 12.01
N CYS A 9 -20.07 -19.87 11.66
CA CYS A 9 -18.98 -19.78 10.70
C CYS A 9 -17.70 -20.27 11.37
N ASP A 10 -17.49 -21.58 11.34
CA ASP A 10 -16.19 -22.16 11.66
C ASP A 10 -15.22 -21.92 10.48
N LEU A 11 -14.07 -21.33 10.80
CA LEU A 11 -12.92 -20.97 9.95
C LEU A 11 -12.98 -19.65 9.16
N ILE A 12 -11.94 -18.85 9.40
CA ILE A 12 -11.55 -17.53 8.85
C ILE A 12 -11.37 -17.52 7.30
N THR A 13 -11.78 -18.57 6.60
CA THR A 13 -11.49 -18.79 5.17
C THR A 13 -12.58 -18.32 4.21
N ASP A 14 -13.81 -18.05 4.68
CA ASP A 14 -14.89 -17.50 3.82
C ASP A 14 -15.13 -16.02 4.14
N VAL A 15 -14.24 -15.16 3.65
CA VAL A 15 -14.51 -13.72 3.60
C VAL A 15 -15.18 -13.42 2.25
N CYS A 16 -16.51 -13.51 2.23
CA CYS A 16 -17.30 -13.06 1.08
C CYS A 16 -17.36 -11.53 1.06
N PHE A 17 -16.72 -10.93 0.07
CA PHE A 17 -16.92 -9.50 -0.23
C PHE A 17 -18.06 -9.35 -1.22
N LYS A 18 -18.89 -8.33 -1.01
CA LYS A 18 -20.01 -8.04 -1.90
C LYS A 18 -19.47 -7.61 -3.27
N GLU A 19 -20.06 -8.12 -4.35
CA GLU A 19 -19.70 -7.76 -5.74
C GLU A 19 -19.91 -6.26 -6.06
N ASP A 20 -20.63 -5.53 -5.20
CA ASP A 20 -20.83 -4.08 -5.27
C ASP A 20 -20.08 -3.30 -4.17
N ALA A 21 -19.00 -3.88 -3.60
CA ALA A 21 -18.28 -3.22 -2.52
C ALA A 21 -17.56 -1.95 -3.03
N ILE A 22 -17.82 -0.83 -2.37
CA ILE A 22 -17.11 0.43 -2.62
C ILE A 22 -15.68 0.28 -2.09
N THR A 23 -14.67 0.57 -2.92
CA THR A 23 -13.26 0.56 -2.51
C THR A 23 -12.85 1.88 -1.86
N LEU A 24 -11.71 1.87 -1.17
CA LEU A 24 -11.13 3.11 -0.62
C LEU A 24 -10.84 4.13 -1.74
N MET A 25 -10.41 3.66 -2.92
CA MET A 25 -10.18 4.53 -4.08
C MET A 25 -11.49 5.11 -4.62
N ASP A 26 -12.59 4.35 -4.64
CA ASP A 26 -13.90 4.88 -5.03
C ASP A 26 -14.37 5.98 -4.07
N MET A 27 -14.12 5.83 -2.76
CA MET A 27 -14.40 6.88 -1.78
C MET A 27 -13.57 8.14 -2.03
N LEU A 28 -12.29 7.99 -2.37
CA LEU A 28 -11.40 9.12 -2.67
C LEU A 28 -11.83 9.85 -3.94
N GLU A 29 -12.15 9.14 -5.02
CA GLU A 29 -12.66 9.74 -6.26
C GLU A 29 -14.02 10.42 -6.05
N SER A 30 -14.88 9.84 -5.21
CA SER A 30 -16.12 10.48 -4.81
C SER A 30 -15.84 11.80 -4.12
N GLN A 31 -14.93 11.84 -3.14
CA GLN A 31 -14.56 13.09 -2.46
C GLN A 31 -13.95 14.11 -3.42
N LEU A 32 -13.10 13.68 -4.37
CA LEU A 32 -12.52 14.56 -5.38
C LEU A 32 -13.59 15.30 -6.20
N LYS A 33 -14.70 14.62 -6.55
CA LYS A 33 -15.83 15.23 -7.28
C LYS A 33 -16.62 16.24 -6.43
N HIS A 34 -16.68 16.05 -5.12
CA HIS A 34 -17.46 16.89 -4.22
C HIS A 34 -16.65 18.07 -3.68
N GLN A 35 -15.36 17.89 -3.37
CA GLN A 35 -14.51 18.89 -2.73
C GLN A 35 -13.01 18.68 -3.03
N ALA A 36 -12.59 18.98 -4.25
CA ALA A 36 -11.19 18.84 -4.68
C ALA A 36 -10.19 19.67 -3.85
N ASP A 37 -10.56 20.89 -3.46
CA ASP A 37 -9.68 21.82 -2.74
C ASP A 37 -9.66 21.60 -1.21
N GLY A 38 -10.42 20.63 -0.70
CA GLY A 38 -10.43 20.29 0.72
C GLY A 38 -9.15 19.59 1.15
N TYR A 39 -8.61 19.92 2.32
CA TYR A 39 -7.40 19.30 2.84
C TYR A 39 -7.64 17.85 3.31
N VAL A 40 -6.78 16.93 2.88
CA VAL A 40 -6.79 15.49 3.24
C VAL A 40 -5.75 15.18 4.30
N VAL A 41 -4.55 15.70 4.12
CA VAL A 41 -3.41 15.46 5.00
C VAL A 41 -2.81 16.81 5.35
N ILE A 42 -2.61 17.04 6.64
CA ILE A 42 -1.93 18.21 7.17
C ILE A 42 -0.81 17.69 8.07
N ASP A 43 0.42 17.98 7.68
CA ASP A 43 1.62 17.84 8.48
C ASP A 43 2.10 19.24 8.92
N LYS A 44 3.07 19.32 9.82
CA LYS A 44 3.59 20.59 10.34
C LYS A 44 4.15 21.50 9.25
N GLU A 45 4.66 20.91 8.16
CA GLU A 45 5.37 21.64 7.10
C GLU A 45 4.56 21.73 5.80
N GLN A 46 3.59 20.84 5.59
CA GLN A 46 2.95 20.64 4.30
C GLN A 46 1.50 20.21 4.46
N SER A 47 0.67 20.56 3.49
CA SER A 47 -0.72 20.11 3.41
C SER A 47 -1.06 19.69 1.99
N LEU A 48 -1.80 18.60 1.83
CA LEU A 48 -2.34 18.17 0.55
C LEU A 48 -3.86 18.32 0.54
N ASN A 49 -4.38 18.91 -0.53
CA ASN A 49 -5.80 18.85 -0.84
C ASN A 49 -6.16 17.49 -1.50
N TYR A 50 -7.45 17.24 -1.72
CA TYR A 50 -7.92 15.99 -2.34
C TYR A 50 -7.37 15.78 -3.75
N ALA A 51 -7.23 16.85 -4.55
CA ALA A 51 -6.66 16.75 -5.88
C ALA A 51 -5.20 16.33 -5.86
N ASP A 52 -4.35 17.06 -5.13
CA ASP A 52 -2.91 16.81 -5.02
C ASP A 52 -2.64 15.44 -4.39
N PHE A 53 -3.42 15.07 -3.37
CA PHE A 53 -3.34 13.75 -2.77
C PHE A 53 -3.69 12.65 -3.77
N TYR A 54 -4.79 12.79 -4.51
CA TYR A 54 -5.20 11.80 -5.51
C TYR A 54 -4.16 11.63 -6.62
N PHE A 55 -3.62 12.73 -7.16
CA PHE A 55 -2.56 12.68 -8.16
C PHE A 55 -1.33 11.96 -7.62
N LYS A 56 -0.81 12.37 -6.45
CA LYS A 56 0.36 11.74 -5.84
C LYS A 56 0.15 10.24 -5.58
N VAL A 57 -1.05 9.84 -5.14
CA VAL A 57 -1.42 8.43 -4.97
C VAL A 57 -1.37 7.67 -6.29
N LYS A 58 -1.97 8.22 -7.34
CA LYS A 58 -1.99 7.59 -8.68
C LYS A 58 -0.60 7.48 -9.30
N GLU A 59 0.21 8.51 -9.13
CA GLU A 59 1.62 8.56 -9.51
C GLU A 59 2.43 7.43 -8.86
N ILE A 60 2.33 7.31 -7.53
CA ILE A 60 2.98 6.23 -6.77
C ILE A 60 2.45 4.88 -7.24
N GLY A 61 1.13 4.70 -7.31
CA GLY A 61 0.52 3.43 -7.68
C GLY A 61 0.93 2.95 -9.08
N TYR A 62 0.96 3.86 -10.05
CA TYR A 62 1.44 3.55 -11.39
C TYR A 62 2.90 3.11 -11.38
N CYS A 63 3.80 3.90 -10.77
CA CYS A 63 5.22 3.56 -10.66
C CYS A 63 5.43 2.18 -10.01
N LEU A 64 4.77 1.94 -8.87
CA LEU A 64 4.88 0.67 -8.16
C LEU A 64 4.30 -0.51 -8.95
N SER A 65 3.25 -0.30 -9.74
CA SER A 65 2.68 -1.34 -10.58
C SER A 65 3.61 -1.77 -11.72
N GLU A 66 4.38 -0.83 -12.28
CA GLU A 66 5.38 -1.10 -13.32
C GLU A 66 6.63 -1.78 -12.75
N MET A 67 7.01 -1.41 -11.52
CA MET A 67 8.25 -1.87 -10.88
C MET A 67 8.09 -3.22 -10.15
N SER A 68 6.89 -3.56 -9.70
CA SER A 68 6.63 -4.81 -8.99
C SER A 68 6.30 -5.96 -9.94
N SER A 69 6.68 -7.19 -9.56
CA SER A 69 6.34 -8.37 -10.35
C SER A 69 4.83 -8.60 -10.36
N LYS A 70 4.31 -9.15 -11.46
CA LYS A 70 2.90 -9.54 -11.57
C LYS A 70 2.45 -10.51 -10.48
N ASN A 71 3.35 -11.43 -10.07
CA ASN A 71 3.09 -12.41 -9.02
C ASN A 71 3.31 -11.87 -7.59
N SER A 72 3.86 -10.65 -7.46
CA SER A 72 4.07 -10.03 -6.15
C SER A 72 2.73 -9.69 -5.52
N VAL A 73 2.51 -10.15 -4.29
CA VAL A 73 1.25 -9.99 -3.56
C VAL A 73 1.22 -8.66 -2.80
N GLY A 74 2.41 -8.11 -2.51
CA GLY A 74 2.54 -6.92 -1.68
C GLY A 74 3.82 -6.14 -1.89
N ILE A 75 3.86 -4.94 -1.31
CA ILE A 75 4.96 -3.99 -1.39
C ILE A 75 5.31 -3.53 0.03
N GLY A 76 6.60 -3.48 0.35
CA GLY A 76 7.05 -2.93 1.63
C GLY A 76 6.81 -1.44 1.71
N LEU A 77 6.32 -0.95 2.84
CA LEU A 77 6.21 0.47 3.15
C LEU A 77 7.11 0.78 4.34
N PHE A 78 8.24 1.43 4.06
CA PHE A 78 9.26 1.78 5.06
C PHE A 78 9.43 3.29 5.12
N CYS A 79 8.63 3.95 5.95
CA CYS A 79 8.64 5.41 6.08
C CYS A 79 8.49 5.81 7.54
N ASP A 80 9.05 6.97 7.89
CA ASP A 80 8.66 7.69 9.09
C ASP A 80 7.22 8.23 8.94
N PRO A 81 6.53 8.56 10.04
CA PRO A 81 5.25 9.25 9.99
C PRO A 81 5.35 10.57 9.20
N SER A 82 4.78 10.60 8.00
CA SER A 82 4.82 11.74 7.09
C SER A 82 3.70 11.66 6.05
N ILE A 83 3.59 12.68 5.20
CA ILE A 83 2.72 12.64 4.02
C ILE A 83 3.08 11.46 3.10
N ASP A 84 4.36 11.12 2.97
CA ASP A 84 4.79 10.00 2.11
C ASP A 84 4.35 8.64 2.65
N LEU A 85 4.20 8.47 3.96
CA LEU A 85 3.60 7.26 4.53
C LEU A 85 2.17 7.08 4.05
N ILE A 86 1.35 8.14 4.14
CA ILE A 86 -0.07 8.09 3.76
C ILE A 86 -0.20 7.94 2.24
N CYS A 87 0.49 8.77 1.46
CA CYS A 87 0.49 8.66 0.00
C CYS A 87 1.05 7.31 -0.48
N GLY A 88 2.09 6.79 0.17
CA GLY A 88 2.67 5.48 -0.13
C GLY A 88 1.69 4.34 0.12
N ALA A 89 1.01 4.33 1.28
CA ALA A 89 -0.01 3.32 1.59
C ALA A 89 -1.14 3.32 0.55
N TRP A 90 -1.69 4.49 0.24
CA TRP A 90 -2.75 4.62 -0.76
C TRP A 90 -2.26 4.32 -2.18
N GLY A 91 -1.01 4.69 -2.50
CA GLY A 91 -0.36 4.37 -3.76
C GLY A 91 -0.25 2.86 -3.98
N ILE A 92 0.24 2.13 -2.97
CA ILE A 92 0.32 0.66 -2.98
C ILE A 92 -1.07 0.03 -3.18
N LEU A 93 -2.09 0.54 -2.48
CA LEU A 93 -3.46 0.08 -2.65
C LEU A 93 -3.98 0.36 -4.07
N SER A 94 -3.68 1.53 -4.64
CA SER A 94 -4.06 1.87 -6.01
C SER A 94 -3.30 1.06 -7.07
N ALA A 95 -2.15 0.49 -6.72
CA ALA A 95 -1.44 -0.52 -7.52
C ALA A 95 -2.01 -1.96 -7.37
N ASN A 96 -3.09 -2.13 -6.60
CA ASN A 96 -3.71 -3.43 -6.28
C ASN A 96 -2.76 -4.40 -5.56
N LYS A 97 -1.89 -3.87 -4.69
CA LYS A 97 -0.99 -4.66 -3.86
C LYS A 97 -1.33 -4.46 -2.38
N ALA A 98 -1.02 -5.45 -1.54
CA ALA A 98 -1.04 -5.25 -0.08
C ALA A 98 0.21 -4.49 0.36
N TYR A 99 0.10 -3.55 1.31
CA TYR A 99 1.31 -2.96 1.90
C TYR A 99 1.78 -3.79 3.10
N LEU A 100 3.10 -4.00 3.20
CA LEU A 100 3.76 -4.53 4.39
C LEU A 100 4.33 -3.37 5.20
N PRO A 101 3.78 -3.05 6.38
CA PRO A 101 4.34 -2.01 7.22
C PRO A 101 5.71 -2.44 7.76
N LEU A 102 6.74 -1.69 7.41
CA LEU A 102 8.10 -1.83 7.92
C LEU A 102 8.45 -0.54 8.65
N SER A 103 8.88 -0.63 9.92
CA SER A 103 9.23 0.54 10.72
C SER A 103 10.75 0.71 10.78
N PRO A 104 11.28 1.94 10.56
CA PRO A 104 12.70 2.24 10.78
C PRO A 104 13.19 1.97 12.20
N ASP A 105 12.29 1.98 13.18
CA ASP A 105 12.58 1.71 14.59
C ASP A 105 12.78 0.22 14.89
N TYR A 106 12.45 -0.67 13.94
CA TYR A 106 12.65 -2.11 14.14
C TYR A 106 14.13 -2.49 13.99
N PRO A 107 14.63 -3.45 14.80
CA PRO A 107 15.98 -3.97 14.63
C PRO A 107 16.21 -4.50 13.22
N ALA A 108 17.42 -4.32 12.69
CA ALA A 108 17.79 -4.72 11.33
C ALA A 108 17.53 -6.21 11.04
N GLU A 109 17.78 -7.09 12.01
CA GLU A 109 17.52 -8.53 11.89
C GLU A 109 16.03 -8.83 11.69
N ARG A 110 15.16 -8.12 12.40
CA ARG A 110 13.70 -8.26 12.27
C ARG A 110 13.22 -7.76 10.90
N LEU A 111 13.74 -6.62 10.45
CA LEU A 111 13.42 -6.09 9.12
C LEU A 111 13.84 -7.06 8.02
N LYS A 112 15.06 -7.60 8.10
CA LYS A 112 15.56 -8.59 7.16
C LYS A 112 14.67 -9.83 7.11
N TYR A 113 14.34 -10.40 8.26
CA TYR A 113 13.44 -11.55 8.35
C TYR A 113 12.07 -11.27 7.72
N MET A 114 11.46 -10.11 8.01
CA MET A 114 10.16 -9.73 7.44
C MET A 114 10.21 -9.58 5.92
N ILE A 115 11.28 -8.98 5.38
CA ILE A 115 11.46 -8.81 3.94
C ILE A 115 11.62 -10.18 3.27
N GLU A 116 12.43 -11.07 3.84
CA GLU A 116 12.67 -12.42 3.30
C GLU A 116 11.41 -13.31 3.37
N ASP A 117 10.68 -13.33 4.49
CA ASP A 117 9.49 -14.18 4.67
C ASP A 117 8.29 -13.72 3.84
N SER A 118 8.14 -12.40 3.66
CA SER A 118 7.01 -11.83 2.92
C SER A 118 7.10 -12.06 1.41
N GLY A 119 8.30 -12.30 0.88
CA GLY A 119 8.52 -12.50 -0.55
C GLY A 119 8.24 -11.24 -1.39
N ILE A 120 8.25 -10.06 -0.77
CA ILE A 120 8.12 -8.78 -1.49
C ILE A 120 9.36 -8.54 -2.35
N ASP A 121 9.17 -7.93 -3.50
CA ASP A 121 10.20 -7.58 -4.46
C ASP A 121 10.41 -6.06 -4.61
N VAL A 122 9.55 -5.26 -4.00
CA VAL A 122 9.61 -3.79 -3.98
C VAL A 122 9.36 -3.26 -2.57
N ILE A 123 10.12 -2.24 -2.19
CA ILE A 123 9.90 -1.42 -0.98
C ILE A 123 9.80 0.04 -1.40
N PHE A 124 8.72 0.71 -1.01
CA PHE A 124 8.59 2.16 -1.06
C PHE A 124 9.10 2.79 0.24
N THR A 125 9.98 3.79 0.13
CA THR A 125 10.66 4.44 1.26
C THR A 125 10.91 5.91 1.00
N GLN A 126 11.23 6.66 2.05
CA GLN A 126 11.75 8.03 1.92
C GLN A 126 13.25 8.01 1.57
N SER A 127 13.71 9.06 0.88
CA SER A 127 15.10 9.16 0.41
C SER A 127 16.14 9.09 1.51
N HIS A 128 15.90 9.72 2.67
CA HIS A 128 16.84 9.67 3.82
C HIS A 128 16.92 8.29 4.48
N LEU A 129 15.92 7.43 4.28
CA LEU A 129 15.85 6.07 4.83
C LEU A 129 16.40 5.01 3.85
N LYS A 130 16.64 5.38 2.60
CA LYS A 130 17.07 4.46 1.54
C LYS A 130 18.38 3.73 1.91
N GLU A 131 19.33 4.42 2.51
CA GLU A 131 20.62 3.85 2.91
C GLU A 131 20.46 2.73 3.95
N GLN A 132 19.59 2.92 4.94
CA GLN A 132 19.30 1.90 5.96
C GLN A 132 18.79 0.59 5.34
N LEU A 133 17.99 0.67 4.27
CA LEU A 133 17.48 -0.51 3.58
C LEU A 133 18.52 -1.19 2.68
N GLN A 134 19.53 -0.48 2.17
CA GLN A 134 20.53 -1.06 1.27
C GLN A 134 21.35 -2.17 1.94
N ASP A 135 21.58 -2.06 3.25
CA ASP A 135 22.31 -3.06 4.03
C ASP A 135 21.44 -4.22 4.54
N ILE A 136 20.12 -4.01 4.59
CA ILE A 136 19.17 -4.95 5.19
C ILE A 136 18.46 -5.77 4.11
N ALA A 137 17.98 -5.12 3.06
CA ALA A 137 17.19 -5.73 2.02
C ALA A 137 18.07 -6.56 1.06
N PRO A 138 17.59 -7.74 0.60
CA PRO A 138 18.27 -8.48 -0.45
C PRO A 138 18.42 -7.65 -1.73
N LYS A 139 19.50 -7.87 -2.50
CA LYS A 139 19.73 -7.17 -3.78
C LYS A 139 18.64 -7.37 -4.83
N SER A 140 17.81 -8.41 -4.67
CA SER A 140 16.66 -8.67 -5.53
C SER A 140 15.46 -7.78 -5.24
N VAL A 141 15.46 -7.07 -4.11
CA VAL A 141 14.38 -6.16 -3.71
C VAL A 141 14.72 -4.76 -4.20
N LEU A 142 13.80 -4.17 -4.98
CA LEU A 142 13.93 -2.82 -5.50
C LEU A 142 13.46 -1.79 -4.46
N ILE A 143 14.27 -0.79 -4.20
CA ILE A 143 13.96 0.29 -3.26
C ILE A 143 13.58 1.54 -4.05
N ILE A 144 12.33 1.98 -3.90
CA ILE A 144 11.72 3.11 -4.62
C ILE A 144 11.47 4.27 -3.66
N THR A 145 11.86 5.47 -4.09
CA THR A 145 11.64 6.74 -3.39
C THR A 145 10.62 7.63 -4.13
N PRO A 146 10.05 8.68 -3.49
CA PRO A 146 9.23 9.68 -4.18
C PRO A 146 9.92 10.29 -5.41
N GLU A 147 11.23 10.47 -5.36
CA GLU A 147 12.03 10.97 -6.47
C GLU A 147 12.08 9.98 -7.63
N ASP A 148 12.22 8.68 -7.35
CA ASP A 148 12.17 7.61 -8.36
C ASP A 148 10.78 7.55 -9.03
N VAL A 149 9.71 7.78 -8.26
CA VAL A 149 8.33 7.92 -8.77
C VAL A 149 8.25 9.09 -9.75
N ALA A 150 8.69 10.28 -9.34
CA ALA A 150 8.65 11.48 -10.18
C ALA A 150 9.45 11.32 -11.48
N LEU A 151 10.56 10.56 -11.47
CA LEU A 151 11.32 10.24 -12.67
C LEU A 151 10.55 9.31 -13.62
N THR A 152 9.84 8.32 -13.08
CA THR A 152 9.01 7.38 -13.86
C THR A 152 7.93 8.14 -14.63
N ILE A 153 7.28 9.11 -13.98
CA ILE A 153 6.13 9.86 -14.53
C ILE A 153 6.51 10.86 -15.61
N LYS A 154 7.70 11.48 -15.54
CA LYS A 154 8.20 12.42 -16.57
C LYS A 154 8.21 11.85 -17.99
N THR A 155 8.13 10.52 -18.12
CA THR A 155 8.14 9.82 -19.42
C THR A 155 6.74 9.49 -19.96
N ARG A 156 5.65 9.89 -19.27
CA ARG A 156 4.27 9.47 -19.57
C ARG A 156 3.26 10.62 -19.58
N THR A 157 2.08 10.37 -20.16
CA THR A 157 0.96 11.33 -20.15
C THR A 157 0.11 11.19 -18.89
N ILE A 158 -0.58 12.25 -18.49
CA ILE A 158 -1.49 12.24 -17.33
C ILE A 158 -2.62 11.22 -17.52
N GLU A 159 -3.10 11.04 -18.76
CA GLU A 159 -4.14 10.05 -19.07
C GLU A 159 -3.67 8.61 -18.85
N ASP A 160 -2.41 8.27 -19.12
CA ASP A 160 -1.88 6.93 -18.86
C ASP A 160 -1.86 6.61 -17.35
N ILE A 161 -1.55 7.61 -16.51
CA ILE A 161 -1.46 7.49 -15.05
C ILE A 161 -2.85 7.37 -14.42
N LEU A 162 -3.81 8.10 -14.96
CA LEU A 162 -5.18 8.09 -14.47
C LEU A 162 -5.94 6.83 -14.91
N ASN A 163 -5.62 6.29 -16.10
CA ASN A 163 -6.27 5.13 -16.68
C ASN A 163 -5.67 3.77 -16.25
N THR A 164 -4.69 3.73 -15.33
CA THR A 164 -4.17 2.45 -14.79
C THR A 164 -5.33 1.57 -14.33
N ASP A 165 -5.40 0.35 -14.88
CA ASP A 165 -6.55 -0.54 -14.79
C ASP A 165 -7.07 -0.67 -13.35
N ARG A 166 -8.38 -0.41 -13.19
CA ARG A 166 -9.13 -0.73 -11.97
C ARG A 166 -9.28 -2.24 -11.89
N VAL A 167 -8.76 -2.86 -10.82
CA VAL A 167 -9.14 -4.24 -10.52
C VAL A 167 -10.36 -4.20 -9.59
N PRO A 168 -11.48 -4.85 -9.96
CA PRO A 168 -12.66 -4.89 -9.11
C PRO A 168 -12.42 -5.75 -7.86
N ASN A 169 -12.91 -5.30 -6.71
CA ASN A 169 -13.21 -6.11 -5.52
C ASN A 169 -12.16 -7.15 -5.07
N GLN A 170 -10.93 -6.74 -4.71
CA GLN A 170 -9.98 -7.67 -4.05
C GLN A 170 -9.47 -7.28 -2.65
N PRO A 171 -10.35 -7.16 -1.65
CA PRO A 171 -9.95 -7.04 -0.24
C PRO A 171 -9.56 -8.38 0.44
N ALA A 172 -9.76 -9.54 -0.21
CA ALA A 172 -9.41 -10.85 0.36
C ALA A 172 -7.90 -11.06 0.59
N TRP A 173 -7.06 -10.34 -0.14
CA TRP A 173 -5.60 -10.47 -0.07
C TRP A 173 -5.00 -9.72 1.12
N LEU A 174 -5.57 -8.56 1.48
CA LEU A 174 -5.14 -7.77 2.64
C LEU A 174 -5.26 -8.58 3.94
N ILE A 175 -6.35 -9.33 4.11
CA ILE A 175 -6.59 -10.14 5.32
C ILE A 175 -5.64 -11.34 5.39
N LEU A 176 -5.42 -12.06 4.29
CA LEU A 176 -4.47 -13.20 4.29
C LEU A 176 -3.03 -12.74 4.50
N PHE A 177 -2.64 -11.60 3.93
CA PHE A 177 -1.33 -11.01 4.12
C PHE A 177 -1.13 -10.54 5.57
N ILE A 178 -2.08 -9.78 6.12
CA ILE A 178 -2.05 -9.38 7.54
C ILE A 178 -2.06 -10.60 8.45
N LEU A 179 -2.85 -11.65 8.20
CA LEU A 179 -2.84 -12.86 9.04
C LEU A 179 -1.52 -13.62 8.96
N ARG A 180 -0.84 -13.63 7.82
CA ARG A 180 0.51 -14.21 7.68
C ARG A 180 1.54 -13.41 8.47
N VAL A 181 1.49 -12.08 8.37
CA VAL A 181 2.39 -11.14 9.09
C VAL A 181 2.08 -11.10 10.61
N VAL A 182 0.82 -11.17 11.02
CA VAL A 182 0.39 -11.15 12.44
C VAL A 182 0.70 -12.47 13.13
N ARG A 183 0.63 -13.62 12.44
CA ARG A 183 1.09 -14.91 12.98
C ARG A 183 2.57 -14.93 13.32
N VAL A 184 3.38 -14.12 12.64
CA VAL A 184 4.80 -13.92 12.96
C VAL A 184 4.95 -13.09 14.23
N ASN A 185 4.17 -12.02 14.39
CA ASN A 185 4.29 -11.10 15.53
C ASN A 185 3.89 -11.73 16.90
N GLN A 186 3.19 -12.87 16.88
CA GLN A 186 2.74 -13.60 18.08
C GLN A 186 3.67 -14.74 18.51
N ARG A 187 4.75 -15.03 17.77
CA ARG A 187 5.70 -16.11 18.10
C ARG A 187 6.95 -15.66 18.88
N GLU A 188 7.06 -14.37 19.19
CA GLU A 188 8.19 -13.78 19.94
C GLU A 188 7.76 -13.12 21.28
N LEU A 189 6.71 -13.64 21.92
CA LEU A 189 6.36 -13.32 23.32
C LEU A 189 6.46 -14.58 24.19
#